data_AF-A0A3D0MRJ7-F1
#
_entry.id   AF-A0A3D0MRJ7-F1
#
_cell.length_a   1.000
_cell.length_b   1.000
_cell.length_c   1.000
_cell.angle_alpha   90.00
_cell.angle_beta   90.00
_cell.angle_gamma   90.00
#
_symmetry.space_group_name_H-M   'P 1'
#
loop_
_entity.id
_entity.type
_entity.pdbx_description
1 polymer ?
#
loop_
_entity_poly.entity_id
_entity_poly.type
_entity_poly.pdbx_seq_one_letter_code
_entity_poly.pdbx_strand_id
1 'polypeptide(L)' 'MMTFFQDICALVSTNRGGRGASLLCTPSLWQHAMKMLERTSSVAVITGFYVPEAGAPETDGPGGAVVLGRALSRA' A
#
# COMPACT_ATOMS: atom_id res chain seq x y z
N MET A 1 -0.36 -10.77 16.71
CA MET A 1 -0.60 -9.48 16.00
C MET A 1 0.71 -8.75 15.68
N MET A 2 1.73 -8.71 16.57
CA MET A 2 3.08 -8.22 16.20
C MET A 2 3.70 -9.00 15.03
N THR A 3 3.57 -10.33 15.04
CA THR A 3 4.12 -11.21 13.99
C THR A 3 3.52 -10.92 12.61
N PHE A 4 2.19 -10.75 12.53
CA PHE A 4 1.52 -10.46 11.26
C PHE A 4 2.08 -9.22 10.54
N PHE A 5 2.20 -8.07 11.24
CA PHE A 5 2.72 -6.87 10.61
C PHE A 5 4.24 -6.94 10.33
N GLN A 6 4.98 -7.73 11.11
CA GLN A 6 6.38 -8.05 10.80
C GLN A 6 6.48 -8.87 9.50
N ASP A 7 5.63 -9.86 9.32
CA ASP A 7 5.57 -10.69 8.11
C ASP A 7 5.17 -9.87 6.88
N ILE A 8 4.21 -8.94 7.04
CA ILE A 8 3.84 -7.99 5.98
C ILE A 8 5.04 -7.11 5.61
N CYS A 9 5.76 -6.52 6.56
CA CYS A 9 6.97 -5.75 6.27
C CYS A 9 7.99 -6.60 5.49
N ALA A 10 8.27 -7.82 5.95
CA ALA A 10 9.21 -8.72 5.27
C ALA A 10 8.81 -9.01 3.81
N LEU A 11 7.51 -9.12 3.52
CA LEU A 11 6.99 -9.35 2.18
C LEU A 11 7.05 -8.11 1.27
N VAL A 12 6.63 -6.96 1.78
CA VAL A 12 6.39 -5.75 0.96
C VAL A 12 7.61 -4.83 0.84
N SER A 13 8.58 -4.95 1.75
CA SER A 13 9.76 -4.06 1.80
C SER A 13 11.08 -4.77 1.50
N THR A 14 11.12 -5.58 0.43
CA THR A 14 12.30 -6.38 0.02
C THR A 14 13.49 -5.57 -0.51
N ASN A 15 13.39 -4.23 -0.57
CA ASN A 15 14.45 -3.32 -1.03
C ASN A 15 15.05 -3.64 -2.42
N ARG A 16 14.28 -4.24 -3.34
CA ARG A 16 14.79 -4.57 -4.70
C ARG A 16 15.37 -3.37 -5.46
N GLY A 17 14.86 -2.17 -5.20
CA GLY A 17 15.35 -0.95 -5.83
C GLY A 17 16.64 -0.38 -5.23
N GLY A 18 17.11 -0.86 -4.07
CA GLY A 18 18.36 -0.41 -3.45
C GLY A 18 18.40 1.05 -2.98
N ARG A 19 17.27 1.76 -3.00
CA ARG A 19 17.16 3.20 -2.70
C ARG A 19 16.80 3.52 -1.25
N GLY A 20 16.73 2.52 -0.38
CA GLY A 20 16.50 2.71 1.06
C GLY A 20 15.04 2.93 1.47
N ALA A 21 14.08 2.94 0.55
CA ALA A 21 12.65 3.09 0.88
C ALA A 21 12.13 2.02 1.87
N SER A 22 12.71 0.82 1.86
CA SER A 22 12.38 -0.24 2.81
C SER A 22 12.64 0.14 4.27
N LEU A 23 13.59 1.05 4.53
CA LEU A 23 13.92 1.52 5.88
C LEU A 23 12.77 2.31 6.52
N LEU A 24 11.82 2.79 5.71
CA LEU A 24 10.65 3.52 6.18
C LEU A 24 9.48 2.58 6.54
N CYS A 25 9.56 1.29 6.20
CA CYS A 25 8.49 0.32 6.42
C CYS A 25 8.59 -0.27 7.83
N THR A 26 7.67 0.10 8.73
CA THR A 26 7.65 -0.39 10.11
C THR A 26 6.31 -1.06 10.45
N PRO A 27 6.28 -2.09 11.31
CA PRO A 27 5.04 -2.76 11.70
C PRO A 27 4.00 -1.82 12.33
N SER A 28 4.44 -0.78 13.05
CA SER A 28 3.56 0.19 13.69
C SER A 28 2.79 1.06 12.70
N LEU A 29 3.39 1.40 11.55
CA LEU A 29 2.71 2.14 10.49
C LEU A 29 1.58 1.31 9.87
N TRP A 30 1.81 0.01 9.63
CA TRP A 30 0.76 -0.90 9.16
C TRP A 30 -0.38 -1.03 10.16
N GLN A 31 -0.07 -1.21 11.45
CA GLN A 31 -1.08 -1.27 12.50
C GLN A 31 -1.90 0.03 12.58
N HIS A 32 -1.25 1.18 12.43
CA HIS A 32 -1.92 2.48 12.45
C HIS A 32 -2.85 2.66 11.24
N ALA A 33 -2.37 2.33 10.03
CA ALA A 33 -3.18 2.39 8.82
C ALA A 33 -4.42 1.48 8.88
N MET A 34 -4.26 0.25 9.40
CA MET A 34 -5.40 -0.67 9.56
C MET A 34 -6.46 -0.09 10.50
N LYS A 35 -6.05 0.43 11.66
CA LYS A 35 -6.98 1.07 12.61
C LYS A 35 -7.70 2.28 12.02
N MET A 36 -7.06 3.01 11.11
CA MET A 36 -7.69 4.13 10.41
C MET A 36 -8.79 3.65 9.47
N LEU A 37 -8.52 2.58 8.71
CA LEU A 37 -9.50 1.97 7.80
C LEU A 37 -10.69 1.38 8.57
N GLU A 38 -10.46 0.68 9.69
CA GLU A 38 -11.50 0.10 10.54
C GLU A 38 -12.50 1.14 11.09
N ARG A 39 -12.08 2.41 11.23
CA ARG A 39 -12.92 3.49 11.76
C ARG A 39 -13.62 4.29 10.68
N THR A 40 -13.39 3.99 9.41
CA THR A 40 -13.88 4.77 8.27
C THR A 40 -15.05 4.05 7.61
N SER A 41 -16.18 4.74 7.45
CA SER A 41 -17.40 4.18 6.84
C SER A 41 -17.46 4.31 5.30
N SER A 42 -16.63 5.17 4.72
CA SER A 42 -16.56 5.39 3.28
C SER A 42 -15.14 5.78 2.88
N VAL A 43 -14.55 5.04 1.94
CA VAL A 43 -13.17 5.22 1.50
C VAL A 43 -13.14 5.51 0.00
N ALA A 44 -12.48 6.60 -0.39
CA ALA A 44 -12.12 6.85 -1.77
C ALA A 44 -10.69 6.35 -2.03
N VAL A 45 -10.51 5.51 -3.04
CA VAL A 45 -9.19 5.01 -3.47
C VAL A 45 -8.75 5.79 -4.70
N ILE A 46 -7.64 6.51 -4.60
CA ILE A 46 -7.07 7.33 -5.67
C ILE A 46 -5.72 6.73 -6.07
N THR A 47 -5.49 6.60 -7.38
CA THR A 47 -4.25 6.06 -7.93
C THR A 47 -4.00 6.64 -9.32
N GLY A 48 -2.79 6.41 -9.84
CA GLY A 48 -2.33 6.90 -11.13
C GLY A 48 -1.24 7.94 -10.95
N PHE A 49 -0.09 7.66 -11.56
CA PHE A 49 1.03 8.59 -11.66
C PHE A 49 1.39 8.71 -13.13
N TYR A 50 1.30 9.93 -13.68
CA TYR A 50 1.61 10.17 -15.09
C TYR A 50 3.11 10.29 -15.30
N VAL A 51 3.65 9.55 -16.27
CA VAL A 51 5.07 9.60 -16.64
C VAL A 51 5.19 10.34 -17.98
N PRO A 52 5.66 11.62 -17.98
CA PRO A 52 5.68 12.45 -19.18
C PRO A 52 6.46 11.84 -20.34
N GLU A 53 7.61 11.23 -20.06
CA GLU A 53 8.50 10.63 -21.05
C GLU A 53 7.85 9.43 -21.76
N ALA A 54 6.88 8.77 -21.11
CA ALA A 54 6.14 7.65 -21.67
C ALA A 54 4.81 8.08 -22.32
N GLY A 55 4.36 9.32 -22.11
CA GLY A 55 3.05 9.77 -22.56
C GLY A 55 1.87 9.02 -21.93
N ALA A 56 2.08 8.35 -20.79
CA ALA A 56 1.16 7.39 -20.20
C ALA A 56 1.27 7.34 -18.67
N PRO A 57 0.23 6.85 -17.95
CA PRO A 57 0.36 6.54 -16.53
C PRO A 57 1.28 5.33 -16.29
N GLU A 58 1.98 5.33 -15.17
CA GLU A 58 2.78 4.19 -14.72
C GLU A 58 1.89 3.00 -14.32
N THR A 59 2.51 1.83 -14.19
CA THR A 59 1.83 0.59 -13.81
C THR A 59 1.75 0.38 -12.31
N ASP A 60 2.58 1.07 -11.53
CA ASP A 60 2.52 1.03 -10.07
C ASP A 60 1.33 1.83 -9.54
N GLY A 61 0.60 1.28 -8.57
CA GLY A 61 -0.64 1.85 -8.05
C GLY A 61 -1.93 1.17 -8.52
N PRO A 62 -2.31 1.17 -9.82
CA PRO A 62 -3.61 0.68 -10.28
C PRO A 62 -3.98 -0.73 -9.81
N GLY A 63 -3.04 -1.68 -9.88
CA GLY A 63 -3.28 -3.04 -9.41
C GLY A 63 -3.58 -3.11 -7.90
N GLY A 64 -2.83 -2.36 -7.10
CA GLY A 64 -3.03 -2.27 -5.65
C GLY A 64 -4.37 -1.61 -5.29
N ALA A 65 -4.74 -0.55 -6.01
CA ALA A 65 -6.01 0.14 -5.83
C ALA A 65 -7.23 -0.76 -6.09
N VAL A 66 -7.19 -1.55 -7.17
CA VAL A 66 -8.25 -2.52 -7.48
C VAL A 66 -8.40 -3.58 -6.38
N VAL A 67 -7.27 -4.12 -5.89
CA VAL A 67 -7.31 -5.12 -4.80
C VAL A 67 -7.82 -4.51 -3.50
N LEU A 68 -7.34 -3.32 -3.12
CA LEU A 68 -7.78 -2.62 -1.92
C LEU A 68 -9.28 -2.29 -1.98
N GLY A 69 -9.76 -1.73 -3.11
CA GLY A 69 -11.18 -1.46 -3.30
C GLY A 69 -12.04 -2.72 -3.15
N ARG A 70 -11.63 -3.83 -3.77
CA ARG A 70 -12.32 -5.13 -3.63
C ARG A 70 -12.30 -5.69 -2.21
N ALA A 71 -11.27 -5.42 -1.43
CA ALA A 71 -11.20 -5.84 -0.02
C ALA A 71 -12.17 -5.00 0.83
N LEU A 72 -12.16 -3.68 0.64
CA LEU A 72 -13.02 -2.73 1.36
C LEU A 72 -14.51 -2.93 1.05
N SER A 73 -14.88 -3.31 -0.17
CA SER A 73 -16.29 -3.60 -0.51
C SER A 73 -16.85 -4.91 0.09
N ARG A 74 -16.02 -5.72 0.74
CA ARG A 74 -16.43 -6.99 1.37
C ARG A 74 -16.44 -6.91 2.90
N ALA A 75 -15.88 -5.85 3.47
CA ALA A 75 -15.88 -5.54 4.89
C ALA A 75 -17.19 -4.86 5.27
#